data_AF-A0A1G2RJ12-F1
#
_entry.id   AF-A0A1G2RJ12-F1
#
_cell.length_a   1.000
_cell.length_b   1.000
_cell.length_c   1.000
_cell.angle_alpha   90.00
_cell.angle_beta   90.00
_cell.angle_gamma   90.00
#
_symmetry.space_group_name_H-M   'P 1'
#
loop_
_entity.id
_entity.type
_entity.pdbx_description
1 polymer ?
#
loop_
_entity_poly.entity_id
_entity_poly.type
_entity_poly.pdbx_seq_one_letter_code
_entity_poly.pdbx_strand_id
1 'polypeptide(L)'
;MSVSLVPVESFFSLAKAAELWDETTLGNKTFREQITERAELNRRLQNVLDSLPRPDIPLETAIDQGHLTEEQAAGLYSSLSGLLSERDYRRLVLYFPFELMPKKAWRAPGEKLKQAVEQFRHAYMEAWKSLLSAHDVRANFTDGDVLEIELRESDLPRVVKAAHLIPVLIEKGWMTVEDAERLAKEIKDQTLRDSVADALSAVRGTLKPEQPEAVKNTAPITEKRAAWLKKREREEAVDALSEHVSKLIIQGKRADASQEVLTEGIRKTVESIAAVDLEKARALYAQHRATLLKLWESDSSDVKDALVKTFRRFCHLGIVDEKQLAELNIARPKLEGPFSENLNFITNLVDMHGMVSSIESTRELSNLIYPVVLVYGSRLNGYGTRNSDIDVAVFVRPGTPFVIRQRLQELLARTFSHVLIPNVVEFWLEERNGLLRVRDFESPDVSLGESYWTHALFGAAWIGPKPVIRELCLRLLLPYLSDTSGTLHGQNARRLYLESLESASLQYRLMHNGYERFFARYGAPYPDSVDGKSAFWDSGYRWLATKLFLSKVFLPKLPAPLI
;
A
#
# COMPACT_ATOMS: atom_id res chain seq x y z
N MET A 1 -8.66 -7.96 30.51
CA MET A 1 -9.32 -7.99 29.17
C MET A 1 -8.26 -7.67 28.14
N SER A 2 -8.16 -8.47 27.08
CA SER A 2 -7.28 -8.18 25.96
C SER A 2 -7.84 -7.03 25.14
N VAL A 3 -6.95 -6.25 24.53
CA VAL A 3 -7.29 -5.18 23.59
C VAL A 3 -6.59 -5.43 22.28
N SER A 4 -7.03 -4.76 21.22
CA SER A 4 -6.28 -4.69 19.97
C SER A 4 -5.85 -3.26 19.67
N LEU A 5 -4.56 -3.08 19.37
CA LEU A 5 -3.97 -1.79 19.02
C LEU A 5 -3.06 -1.96 17.80
N VAL A 6 -3.10 -1.01 16.87
CA VAL A 6 -2.22 -0.98 15.70
C VAL A 6 -1.22 0.17 15.90
N PRO A 7 0.08 -0.08 16.18
CA PRO A 7 0.97 0.98 16.64
C PRO A 7 1.11 2.17 15.70
N VAL A 8 1.15 1.98 14.37
CA VAL A 8 1.22 3.09 13.40
C VAL A 8 0.00 4.02 13.49
N GLU A 9 -1.16 3.52 13.91
CA GLU A 9 -2.39 4.32 14.07
C GLU A 9 -2.36 5.21 15.31
N SER A 10 -1.45 4.93 16.26
CA SER A 10 -1.22 5.83 17.39
C SER A 10 -0.70 7.20 16.94
N PHE A 11 -0.10 7.30 15.76
CA PHE A 11 0.40 8.55 15.20
C PHE A 11 -0.66 9.36 14.45
N PHE A 12 -1.91 8.91 14.39
CA PHE A 12 -2.99 9.63 13.69
C PHE A 12 -3.46 10.87 14.44
N SER A 13 -3.30 10.90 15.76
CA SER A 13 -3.63 12.04 16.62
C SER A 13 -2.95 11.90 17.98
N LEU A 14 -2.84 13.01 18.73
CA LEU A 14 -2.34 12.96 20.11
C LEU A 14 -3.22 12.11 21.04
N ALA A 15 -4.54 12.06 20.78
CA ALA A 15 -5.45 11.22 21.55
C ALA A 15 -5.15 9.73 21.34
N LYS A 16 -4.90 9.32 20.08
CA LYS A 16 -4.48 7.95 19.76
C LYS A 16 -3.07 7.64 20.27
N ALA A 17 -2.17 8.62 20.26
CA ALA A 17 -0.84 8.45 20.84
C ALA A 17 -0.92 8.15 22.34
N ALA A 18 -1.82 8.81 23.07
CA ALA A 18 -2.01 8.60 24.50
C ALA A 18 -2.50 7.18 24.88
N GLU A 19 -3.02 6.41 23.92
CA GLU A 19 -3.42 5.03 24.15
C GLU A 19 -2.21 4.08 24.31
N LEU A 20 -1.05 4.42 23.72
CA LEU A 20 0.15 3.57 23.67
C LEU A 20 1.38 4.20 24.33
N TRP A 21 1.61 5.49 24.18
CA TRP A 21 2.84 6.13 24.63
C TRP A 21 2.73 6.62 26.09
N ASP A 22 3.87 6.78 26.76
CA ASP A 22 3.93 7.27 28.14
C ASP A 22 3.94 8.80 28.20
N GLU A 23 3.77 9.35 29.39
CA GLU A 23 3.74 10.80 29.59
C GLU A 23 5.05 11.47 29.18
N THR A 24 6.19 10.77 29.33
CA THR A 24 7.50 11.24 28.90
C THR A 24 7.55 11.44 27.39
N THR A 25 7.15 10.41 26.62
CA THR A 25 7.11 10.47 25.15
C THR A 25 6.09 11.49 24.67
N LEU A 26 4.89 11.52 25.29
CA LEU A 26 3.85 12.49 24.97
C LEU A 26 4.22 13.92 25.36
N GLY A 27 5.08 14.09 26.37
CA GLY A 27 5.61 15.38 26.79
C GLY A 27 6.69 15.93 25.85
N ASN A 28 7.27 15.08 24.98
CA ASN A 28 8.26 15.50 24.00
C ASN A 28 7.62 16.45 22.96
N LYS A 29 8.08 17.70 22.93
CA LYS A 29 7.55 18.74 22.03
C LYS A 29 7.64 18.33 20.56
N THR A 30 8.81 17.83 20.13
CA THR A 30 9.08 17.39 18.76
C THR A 30 8.18 16.24 18.31
N PHE A 31 7.89 15.28 19.19
CA PHE A 31 6.94 14.21 18.94
C PHE A 31 5.53 14.74 18.67
N ARG A 32 5.06 15.64 19.54
CA ARG A 32 3.70 16.21 19.44
C ARG A 32 3.53 17.07 18.19
N GLU A 33 4.53 17.89 17.88
CA GLU A 33 4.53 18.76 16.70
C GLU A 33 4.42 17.91 15.43
N GLN A 34 5.27 16.90 15.27
CA GLN A 34 5.23 16.02 14.09
C GLN A 34 3.89 15.28 13.95
N ILE A 35 3.31 14.76 15.03
CA ILE A 35 1.98 14.11 14.98
C ILE A 35 0.89 15.11 14.58
N THR A 36 0.95 16.33 15.12
CA THR A 36 -0.03 17.38 14.84
C THR A 36 0.06 17.85 13.39
N GLU A 37 1.27 18.11 12.91
CA GLU A 37 1.54 18.50 11.51
C GLU A 37 1.11 17.41 10.54
N ARG A 38 1.39 16.15 10.87
CA ARG A 38 0.97 15.00 10.04
C ARG A 38 -0.55 14.84 10.00
N ALA A 39 -1.23 14.99 11.14
CA ALA A 39 -2.68 14.94 11.21
C ALA A 39 -3.33 16.07 10.42
N GLU A 40 -2.78 17.29 10.54
CA GLU A 40 -3.25 18.46 9.80
C GLU A 40 -3.04 18.32 8.28
N LEU A 41 -1.90 17.79 7.85
CA LEU A 41 -1.65 17.48 6.44
C LEU A 41 -2.63 16.43 5.90
N ASN A 42 -2.86 15.33 6.65
CA ASN A 42 -3.86 14.33 6.26
C ASN A 42 -5.26 14.93 6.13
N ARG A 43 -5.66 15.80 7.08
CA ARG A 43 -6.93 16.53 7.03
C ARG A 43 -7.04 17.45 5.80
N ARG A 44 -5.99 18.20 5.49
CA ARG A 44 -5.94 19.09 4.32
C ARG A 44 -6.06 18.30 3.01
N LEU A 45 -5.33 17.18 2.90
CA LEU A 45 -5.46 16.30 1.74
C LEU A 45 -6.89 15.78 1.64
N GLN A 46 -7.45 15.21 2.71
CA GLN A 46 -8.79 14.64 2.71
C GLN A 46 -9.84 15.68 2.30
N ASN A 47 -9.75 16.91 2.82
CA ASN A 47 -10.64 18.00 2.42
C ASN A 47 -10.56 18.31 0.92
N VAL A 48 -9.36 18.29 0.33
CA VAL A 48 -9.18 18.49 -1.11
C VAL A 48 -9.80 17.33 -1.89
N LEU A 49 -9.52 16.08 -1.49
CA LEU A 49 -10.05 14.89 -2.16
C LEU A 49 -11.58 14.78 -2.09
N ASP A 50 -12.17 15.07 -0.92
CA ASP A 50 -13.63 15.03 -0.72
C ASP A 50 -14.39 16.11 -1.50
N SER A 51 -13.71 17.21 -1.82
CA SER A 51 -14.31 18.30 -2.60
C SER A 51 -14.28 18.03 -4.11
N LEU A 52 -13.48 17.06 -4.55
CA LEU A 52 -13.31 16.72 -5.96
C LEU A 52 -14.30 15.63 -6.36
N PRO A 53 -15.09 15.83 -7.44
CA PRO A 53 -16.08 14.83 -7.84
C PRO A 53 -15.45 13.55 -8.39
N ARG A 54 -14.21 13.64 -8.92
CA ARG A 54 -13.45 12.52 -9.48
C ARG A 54 -11.94 12.71 -9.31
N PRO A 55 -11.16 11.61 -9.31
CA PRO A 55 -9.72 11.66 -9.14
C PRO A 55 -8.91 12.23 -10.29
N ASP A 56 -9.47 12.22 -11.49
CA ASP A 56 -8.82 12.64 -12.72
C ASP A 56 -9.08 14.12 -13.08
N ILE A 57 -9.73 14.88 -12.19
CA ILE A 57 -9.99 16.32 -12.40
C ILE A 57 -8.76 17.13 -11.95
N PRO A 58 -8.12 17.91 -12.85
CA PRO A 58 -7.01 18.78 -12.49
C PRO A 58 -7.39 19.80 -11.43
N LEU A 59 -6.48 20.11 -10.51
CA LEU A 59 -6.70 21.09 -9.44
C LEU A 59 -7.13 22.45 -10.01
N GLU A 60 -6.51 22.88 -11.10
CA GLU A 60 -6.81 24.16 -11.75
C GLU A 60 -8.28 24.21 -12.16
N THR A 61 -8.76 23.16 -12.84
CA THR A 61 -10.16 23.02 -13.26
C THR A 61 -11.09 22.99 -12.05
N ALA A 62 -10.72 22.30 -10.98
CA ALA A 62 -11.53 22.21 -9.78
C ALA A 62 -11.68 23.57 -9.07
N ILE A 63 -10.65 24.40 -9.07
CA ILE A 63 -10.73 25.77 -8.54
C ILE A 63 -11.61 26.63 -9.45
N ASP A 64 -11.41 26.56 -10.77
CA ASP A 64 -12.18 27.35 -11.74
C ASP A 64 -13.68 26.99 -11.71
N GLN A 65 -14.01 25.72 -11.43
CA GLN A 65 -15.38 25.22 -11.29
C GLN A 65 -15.97 25.41 -9.88
N GLY A 66 -15.20 25.97 -8.95
CA GLY A 66 -15.66 26.20 -7.56
C GLY A 66 -15.80 24.95 -6.71
N HIS A 67 -15.24 23.82 -7.16
CA HIS A 67 -15.12 22.61 -6.33
C HIS A 67 -14.10 22.80 -5.21
N LEU A 68 -13.04 23.57 -5.46
CA LEU A 68 -11.99 23.86 -4.49
C LEU A 68 -11.77 25.35 -4.30
N THR A 69 -11.52 25.75 -3.05
CA THR A 69 -11.10 27.11 -2.74
C THR A 69 -9.58 27.27 -2.87
N GLU A 70 -9.12 28.49 -3.14
CA GLU A 70 -7.70 28.81 -3.15
C GLU A 70 -7.03 28.54 -1.81
N GLU A 71 -7.75 28.74 -0.70
CA GLU A 71 -7.24 28.50 0.65
C GLU A 71 -6.97 27.02 0.91
N GLN A 72 -7.88 26.13 0.49
CA GLN A 72 -7.68 24.68 0.58
C GLN A 72 -6.44 24.25 -0.21
N ALA A 73 -6.31 24.71 -1.46
CA ALA A 73 -5.16 24.38 -2.31
C ALA A 73 -3.84 24.93 -1.75
N ALA A 74 -3.82 26.21 -1.33
CA ALA A 74 -2.62 26.84 -0.77
C ALA A 74 -2.19 26.13 0.53
N GLY A 75 -3.14 25.81 1.41
CA GLY A 75 -2.89 25.09 2.64
C GLY A 75 -2.28 23.70 2.40
N LEU A 76 -2.82 22.95 1.44
CA LEU A 76 -2.27 21.64 1.06
C LEU A 76 -0.82 21.78 0.54
N TYR A 77 -0.57 22.69 -0.41
CA TYR A 77 0.76 22.87 -0.99
C TYR A 77 1.81 23.33 0.03
N SER A 78 1.47 24.23 0.94
CA SER A 78 2.39 24.64 2.01
C SER A 78 2.77 23.46 2.91
N SER A 79 1.80 22.64 3.32
CA SER A 79 2.07 21.47 4.17
C SER A 79 2.87 20.39 3.44
N LEU A 80 2.59 20.14 2.16
CA LEU A 80 3.37 19.21 1.34
C LEU A 80 4.81 19.71 1.12
N SER A 81 5.01 21.02 0.94
CA SER A 81 6.35 21.61 0.79
C SER A 81 7.20 21.40 2.04
N GLY A 82 6.61 21.61 3.22
CA GLY A 82 7.24 21.31 4.50
C GLY A 82 7.66 19.85 4.59
N LEU A 83 6.74 18.93 4.28
CA LEU A 83 7.02 17.49 4.32
C LEU A 83 8.13 17.06 3.34
N LEU A 84 8.08 17.54 2.09
CA LEU A 84 9.06 17.16 1.05
C LEU A 84 10.46 17.74 1.31
N SER A 85 10.57 18.76 2.17
CA SER A 85 11.85 19.28 2.62
C SER A 85 12.60 18.24 3.49
N GLU A 86 11.85 17.36 4.17
CA GLU A 86 12.42 16.25 4.95
C GLU A 86 12.82 15.08 4.05
N ARG A 87 14.10 14.67 4.15
CA ARG A 87 14.68 13.61 3.31
C ARG A 87 13.89 12.31 3.35
N ASP A 88 13.37 11.95 4.52
CA ASP A 88 12.68 10.70 4.81
C ASP A 88 11.38 10.54 4.03
N TYR A 89 10.73 11.65 3.66
CA TYR A 89 9.39 11.64 3.06
C TYR A 89 9.38 12.06 1.59
N ARG A 90 10.55 12.28 0.98
CA ARG A 90 10.69 12.67 -0.43
C ARG A 90 10.08 11.66 -1.40
N ARG A 91 10.02 10.38 -1.03
CA ARG A 91 9.41 9.31 -1.85
C ARG A 91 7.91 9.53 -2.14
N LEU A 92 7.24 10.42 -1.40
CA LEU A 92 5.87 10.85 -1.70
C LEU A 92 5.69 11.32 -3.15
N VAL A 93 6.72 11.94 -3.76
CA VAL A 93 6.64 12.41 -5.16
C VAL A 93 6.35 11.27 -6.16
N LEU A 94 6.72 10.02 -5.84
CA LEU A 94 6.42 8.88 -6.69
C LEU A 94 4.92 8.59 -6.77
N TYR A 95 4.16 8.90 -5.71
CA TYR A 95 2.74 8.55 -5.56
C TYR A 95 1.80 9.75 -5.72
N PHE A 96 2.31 10.97 -5.63
CA PHE A 96 1.48 12.18 -5.64
C PHE A 96 0.61 12.28 -6.91
N PRO A 97 -0.70 12.61 -6.82
CA PRO A 97 -1.58 12.64 -7.99
C PRO A 97 -1.15 13.70 -8.99
N PHE A 98 -1.12 13.34 -10.28
CA PHE A 98 -0.65 14.25 -11.32
C PHE A 98 -1.63 15.40 -11.56
N GLU A 99 -2.90 15.17 -11.30
CA GLU A 99 -3.99 16.13 -11.39
C GLU A 99 -3.84 17.23 -10.32
N LEU A 100 -3.20 16.90 -9.19
CA LEU A 100 -2.88 17.87 -8.15
C LEU A 100 -1.54 18.57 -8.39
N MET A 101 -0.83 18.26 -9.49
CA MET A 101 0.37 19.01 -9.90
C MET A 101 -0.01 20.18 -10.81
N PRO A 102 0.26 21.43 -10.40
CA PRO A 102 -0.13 22.59 -11.19
C PRO A 102 0.78 22.77 -12.42
N LYS A 103 0.19 23.08 -13.57
CA LYS A 103 0.95 23.44 -14.78
C LYS A 103 1.78 24.70 -14.52
N LYS A 104 3.01 24.77 -15.02
CA LYS A 104 3.87 25.97 -14.92
C LYS A 104 3.22 27.22 -15.54
N ALA A 105 2.42 27.03 -16.59
CA ALA A 105 1.70 28.11 -17.27
C ALA A 105 0.44 28.57 -16.51
N TRP A 106 -0.01 27.84 -15.49
CA TRP A 106 -1.19 28.22 -14.72
C TRP A 106 -0.92 29.48 -13.91
N ARG A 107 -1.83 30.45 -14.02
CA ARG A 107 -1.77 31.71 -13.29
C ARG A 107 -2.73 31.61 -12.11
N ALA A 108 -2.20 31.17 -10.98
CA ALA A 108 -2.99 31.10 -9.75
C ALA A 108 -3.63 32.47 -9.43
N PRO A 109 -4.93 32.52 -9.14
CA PRO A 109 -5.69 33.77 -9.00
C PRO A 109 -5.22 34.64 -7.82
N GLY A 110 -4.96 34.06 -6.65
CA GLY A 110 -4.47 34.77 -5.47
C GLY A 110 -2.97 34.63 -5.21
N GLU A 111 -2.38 35.68 -4.62
CA GLU A 111 -0.95 35.75 -4.31
C GLU A 111 -0.49 34.68 -3.31
N LYS A 112 -1.33 34.33 -2.32
CA LYS A 112 -1.03 33.25 -1.36
C LYS A 112 -0.90 31.89 -2.05
N LEU A 113 -1.86 31.56 -2.92
CA LEU A 113 -1.86 30.30 -3.67
C LEU A 113 -0.67 30.26 -4.63
N LYS A 114 -0.39 31.36 -5.33
CA LYS A 114 0.76 31.48 -6.21
C LYS A 114 2.08 31.19 -5.47
N GLN A 115 2.28 31.79 -4.29
CA GLN A 115 3.48 31.52 -3.47
C GLN A 115 3.56 30.06 -3.02
N ALA A 116 2.45 29.48 -2.57
CA ALA A 116 2.40 28.08 -2.14
C ALA A 116 2.69 27.10 -3.29
N VAL A 117 2.16 27.36 -4.50
CA VAL A 117 2.43 26.58 -5.71
C VAL A 117 3.90 26.63 -6.09
N GLU A 118 4.52 27.80 -6.04
CA GLU A 118 5.95 27.99 -6.35
C GLU A 118 6.85 27.25 -5.35
N GLN A 119 6.55 27.36 -4.05
CA GLN A 119 7.25 26.64 -2.99
C GLN A 119 7.12 25.12 -3.16
N PHE A 120 5.90 24.63 -3.43
CA PHE A 120 5.64 23.22 -3.65
C PHE A 120 6.38 22.68 -4.86
N ARG A 121 6.34 23.39 -6.00
CA ARG A 121 7.08 23.00 -7.20
C ARG A 121 8.57 22.90 -6.93
N HIS A 122 9.14 23.85 -6.20
CA HIS A 122 10.55 23.81 -5.83
C HIS A 122 10.87 22.58 -4.95
N ALA A 123 10.10 22.38 -3.86
CA ALA A 123 10.29 21.25 -2.95
C ALA A 123 10.11 19.90 -3.65
N TYR A 124 9.11 19.77 -4.53
CA TYR A 124 8.89 18.58 -5.33
C TYR A 124 10.07 18.28 -6.26
N MET A 125 10.56 19.28 -6.99
CA MET A 125 11.67 19.08 -7.93
C MET A 125 12.97 18.73 -7.22
N GLU A 126 13.24 19.31 -6.05
CA GLU A 126 14.40 18.92 -5.23
C GLU A 126 14.26 17.50 -4.67
N ALA A 127 13.06 17.12 -4.22
CA ALA A 127 12.76 15.76 -3.80
C ALA A 127 12.96 14.76 -4.94
N TRP A 128 12.37 15.04 -6.11
CA TRP A 128 12.48 14.25 -7.33
C TRP A 128 13.95 14.04 -7.76
N LYS A 129 14.75 15.12 -7.85
CA LYS A 129 16.18 15.03 -8.21
C LYS A 129 16.93 14.11 -7.26
N SER A 130 16.66 14.22 -5.96
CA SER A 130 17.35 13.41 -4.95
C SER A 130 17.01 11.91 -5.04
N LEU A 131 15.91 11.55 -5.68
CA LEU A 131 15.50 10.16 -5.92
C LEU A 131 16.06 9.59 -7.23
N LEU A 132 16.76 10.39 -8.05
CA LEU A 132 17.40 9.86 -9.26
C LEU A 132 18.53 8.86 -8.97
N SER A 133 19.01 8.80 -7.73
CA SER A 133 19.99 7.79 -7.26
C SER A 133 19.36 6.59 -6.56
N ALA A 134 18.02 6.53 -6.46
CA ALA A 134 17.32 5.41 -5.82
C ALA A 134 16.98 4.34 -6.86
N HIS A 135 17.44 3.11 -6.62
CA HIS A 135 17.15 1.96 -7.48
C HIS A 135 16.07 1.09 -6.85
N ASP A 136 14.89 1.12 -7.43
CA ASP A 136 13.75 0.32 -6.98
C ASP A 136 13.61 -0.94 -7.84
N VAL A 137 13.09 -2.02 -7.25
CA VAL A 137 12.65 -3.20 -8.02
C VAL A 137 11.49 -2.79 -8.93
N ARG A 138 11.60 -3.05 -10.25
CA ARG A 138 10.58 -2.65 -11.24
C ARG A 138 9.19 -3.18 -10.90
N ALA A 139 9.11 -4.44 -10.44
CA ALA A 139 7.89 -5.12 -10.03
C ALA A 139 7.08 -4.35 -8.96
N ASN A 140 7.72 -3.55 -8.10
CA ASN A 140 7.03 -2.71 -7.11
C ASN A 140 6.08 -1.66 -7.74
N PHE A 141 6.22 -1.39 -9.03
CA PHE A 141 5.46 -0.39 -9.76
C PHE A 141 4.74 -0.93 -11.01
N THR A 142 4.85 -2.23 -11.30
CA THR A 142 4.22 -2.85 -12.48
C THR A 142 3.10 -3.80 -12.07
N ASP A 143 3.42 -4.84 -11.32
CA ASP A 143 2.52 -5.95 -10.98
C ASP A 143 2.54 -6.33 -9.48
N GLY A 144 3.41 -5.71 -8.69
CA GLY A 144 3.58 -6.00 -7.26
C GLY A 144 4.13 -7.40 -6.96
N ASP A 145 4.59 -8.14 -7.98
CA ASP A 145 5.05 -9.51 -7.86
C ASP A 145 6.54 -9.55 -7.46
N VAL A 146 6.80 -9.18 -6.21
CA VAL A 146 8.14 -9.19 -5.63
C VAL A 146 8.34 -10.46 -4.83
N LEU A 147 9.07 -11.42 -5.41
CA LEU A 147 9.46 -12.65 -4.72
C LEU A 147 10.28 -12.36 -3.46
N GLU A 148 10.17 -13.17 -2.42
CA GLU A 148 11.06 -13.12 -1.26
C GLU A 148 12.52 -13.36 -1.68
N ILE A 149 13.49 -12.73 -1.02
CA ILE A 149 14.91 -12.77 -1.43
C ILE A 149 15.43 -14.21 -1.46
N GLU A 150 14.99 -15.01 -0.50
CA GLU A 150 15.32 -16.42 -0.30
C GLU A 150 14.83 -17.31 -1.45
N LEU A 151 13.84 -16.85 -2.20
CA LEU A 151 13.23 -17.56 -3.33
C LEU A 151 13.74 -17.07 -4.69
N ARG A 152 14.68 -16.12 -4.72
CA ARG A 152 15.25 -15.55 -5.94
C ARG A 152 16.57 -16.24 -6.32
N GLU A 153 16.75 -16.50 -7.61
CA GLU A 153 18.05 -16.93 -8.17
C GLU A 153 18.98 -15.76 -8.50
N SER A 154 18.41 -14.57 -8.72
CA SER A 154 19.13 -13.35 -9.10
C SER A 154 18.42 -12.10 -8.58
N ASP A 155 19.13 -10.97 -8.60
CA ASP A 155 18.49 -9.68 -8.29
C ASP A 155 17.41 -9.37 -9.33
N LEU A 156 16.29 -8.81 -8.86
CA LEU A 156 15.19 -8.46 -9.76
C LEU A 156 15.57 -7.24 -10.61
N PRO A 157 15.01 -7.09 -11.82
CA PRO A 157 15.23 -5.90 -12.64
C PRO A 157 14.96 -4.63 -11.84
N ARG A 158 15.95 -3.73 -11.84
CA ARG A 158 15.86 -2.44 -11.14
C ARG A 158 15.60 -1.31 -12.12
N VAL A 159 14.95 -0.27 -11.62
CA VAL A 159 14.67 0.98 -12.33
C VAL A 159 14.89 2.15 -11.41
N VAL A 160 15.11 3.33 -11.97
CA VAL A 160 14.99 4.58 -11.23
C VAL A 160 13.59 5.13 -11.46
N LYS A 161 12.64 4.79 -10.57
CA LYS A 161 11.23 5.13 -10.80
C LYS A 161 10.98 6.63 -10.90
N ALA A 162 11.80 7.45 -10.22
CA ALA A 162 11.75 8.90 -10.37
C ALA A 162 11.99 9.35 -11.82
N ALA A 163 12.88 8.69 -12.58
CA ALA A 163 13.11 9.02 -13.98
C ALA A 163 11.88 8.75 -14.86
N HIS A 164 11.04 7.76 -14.51
CA HIS A 164 9.82 7.48 -15.27
C HIS A 164 8.78 8.61 -15.15
N LEU A 165 8.93 9.55 -14.20
CA LEU A 165 8.06 10.73 -14.09
C LEU A 165 8.42 11.86 -15.07
N ILE A 166 9.54 11.77 -15.80
CA ILE A 166 9.97 12.78 -16.79
C ILE A 166 8.86 13.20 -17.77
N PRO A 167 8.07 12.28 -18.37
CA PRO A 167 7.00 12.66 -19.31
C PRO A 167 5.98 13.61 -18.67
N VAL A 168 5.60 13.34 -17.42
CA VAL A 168 4.67 14.19 -16.65
C VAL A 168 5.30 15.54 -16.35
N LEU A 169 6.57 15.56 -15.93
CA LEU A 169 7.28 16.80 -15.63
C LEU A 169 7.40 17.71 -16.87
N ILE A 170 7.57 17.12 -18.05
CA ILE A 170 7.56 17.83 -19.33
C ILE A 170 6.17 18.36 -19.64
N GLU A 171 5.11 17.55 -19.52
CA GLU A 171 3.74 18.01 -19.76
C GLU A 171 3.34 19.18 -18.83
N LYS A 172 3.72 19.09 -17.55
CA LYS A 172 3.48 20.16 -16.58
C LYS A 172 4.37 21.39 -16.81
N GLY A 173 5.36 21.30 -17.71
CA GLY A 173 6.31 22.37 -18.03
C GLY A 173 7.36 22.60 -16.94
N TRP A 174 7.54 21.65 -16.02
CA TRP A 174 8.52 21.72 -14.93
C TRP A 174 9.92 21.30 -15.39
N MET A 175 9.98 20.62 -16.53
CA MET A 175 11.19 20.17 -17.21
C MET A 175 11.00 20.36 -18.72
N THR A 176 12.09 20.61 -19.46
CA THR A 176 12.07 20.58 -20.93
C THR A 176 12.61 19.25 -21.45
N VAL A 177 12.35 18.92 -22.73
CA VAL A 177 12.93 17.72 -23.35
C VAL A 177 14.45 17.81 -23.36
N GLU A 178 14.98 19.01 -23.63
CA GLU A 178 16.42 19.31 -23.64
C GLU A 178 17.06 19.09 -22.26
N ASP A 179 16.37 19.43 -21.18
CA ASP A 179 16.84 19.15 -19.82
C ASP A 179 16.96 17.64 -19.57
N ALA A 180 15.99 16.85 -20.01
CA ALA A 180 15.99 15.40 -19.87
C ALA A 180 17.06 14.73 -20.75
N GLU A 181 17.28 15.23 -21.97
CA GLU A 181 18.36 14.76 -22.85
C GLU A 181 19.74 15.11 -22.30
N ARG A 182 19.90 16.30 -21.69
CA ARG A 182 21.14 16.68 -21.01
C ARG A 182 21.39 15.76 -19.82
N LEU A 183 20.37 15.49 -19.01
CA LEU A 183 20.44 14.53 -17.93
C LEU A 183 20.93 13.16 -18.46
N ALA A 184 20.33 12.62 -19.52
CA ALA A 184 20.73 11.35 -20.14
C ALA A 184 22.22 11.28 -20.52
N LYS A 185 22.80 12.38 -21.01
CA LYS A 185 24.21 12.48 -21.43
C LYS A 185 25.19 12.52 -20.25
N GLU A 186 24.78 13.08 -19.12
CA GLU A 186 25.62 13.28 -17.93
C GLU A 186 25.60 12.08 -16.98
N ILE A 187 24.62 11.19 -17.13
CA ILE A 187 24.44 10.02 -16.26
C ILE A 187 25.53 8.98 -16.48
N LYS A 188 26.20 8.59 -15.37
CA LYS A 188 27.13 7.44 -15.32
C LYS A 188 26.43 6.13 -14.95
N ASP A 189 25.38 6.21 -14.12
CA ASP A 189 24.63 5.06 -13.66
C ASP A 189 23.81 4.44 -14.80
N GLN A 190 24.06 3.17 -15.11
CA GLN A 190 23.41 2.50 -16.24
C GLN A 190 21.89 2.36 -16.02
N THR A 191 21.44 2.03 -14.80
CA THR A 191 20.02 1.86 -14.47
C THR A 191 19.26 3.17 -14.67
N LEU A 192 19.84 4.28 -14.21
CA LEU A 192 19.28 5.61 -14.40
C LEU A 192 19.27 5.99 -15.89
N ARG A 193 20.34 5.70 -16.63
CA ARG A 193 20.43 6.00 -18.07
C ARG A 193 19.31 5.30 -18.84
N ASP A 194 19.11 4.01 -18.58
CA ASP A 194 18.07 3.20 -19.23
C ASP A 194 16.68 3.72 -18.85
N SER A 195 16.44 4.01 -17.57
CA SER A 195 15.15 4.57 -17.09
C SER A 195 14.84 5.94 -17.73
N VAL A 196 15.85 6.79 -17.97
CA VAL A 196 15.68 8.07 -18.68
C VAL A 196 15.45 7.85 -20.18
N ALA A 197 16.12 6.89 -20.80
CA ALA A 197 15.94 6.55 -22.20
C ALA A 197 14.52 6.02 -22.49
N ASP A 198 13.98 5.19 -21.60
CA ASP A 198 12.60 4.70 -21.67
C ASP A 198 11.60 5.87 -21.56
N ALA A 199 11.83 6.76 -20.59
CA ALA A 199 11.00 7.95 -20.41
C ALA A 199 11.02 8.88 -21.63
N LEU A 200 12.19 9.13 -22.23
CA LEU A 200 12.32 9.92 -23.46
C LEU A 200 11.67 9.24 -24.66
N SER A 201 11.74 7.91 -24.75
CA SER A 201 11.06 7.13 -25.79
C SER A 201 9.55 7.23 -25.66
N ALA A 202 9.01 7.24 -24.43
CA ALA A 202 7.59 7.51 -24.18
C ALA A 202 7.18 8.91 -24.65
N VAL A 203 7.96 9.94 -24.32
CA VAL A 203 7.70 11.34 -24.77
C VAL A 203 7.67 11.45 -26.29
N ARG A 204 8.52 10.68 -27.00
CA ARG A 204 8.61 10.69 -28.46
C ARG A 204 7.56 9.80 -29.15
N GLY A 205 6.76 9.04 -28.39
CA GLY A 205 5.83 8.06 -28.95
C GLY A 205 6.53 6.88 -29.64
N THR A 206 7.80 6.63 -29.32
CA THR A 206 8.61 5.55 -29.90
C THR A 206 8.85 4.40 -28.92
N LEU A 207 8.27 4.45 -27.73
CA LEU A 207 8.39 3.39 -26.75
C LEU A 207 7.79 2.10 -27.32
N LYS A 208 8.60 1.05 -27.42
CA LYS A 208 8.09 -0.28 -27.71
C LYS A 208 7.46 -0.82 -26.43
N PRO A 209 6.27 -1.44 -26.48
CA PRO A 209 5.75 -2.14 -25.32
C PRO A 209 6.68 -3.31 -25.01
N GLU A 210 7.59 -3.13 -24.05
CA GLU A 210 8.29 -4.26 -23.48
C GLU A 210 7.26 -5.11 -22.74
N GLN A 211 7.14 -6.38 -23.14
CA GLN A 211 6.64 -7.35 -22.19
C GLN A 211 7.70 -7.44 -21.08
N PRO A 212 7.32 -7.37 -19.80
CA PRO A 212 8.27 -7.67 -18.74
C PRO A 212 8.85 -9.03 -19.09
N GLU A 213 10.17 -9.09 -19.37
CA GLU A 213 10.81 -10.39 -19.57
C GLU A 213 10.52 -11.16 -18.28
N ALA A 214 9.67 -12.17 -18.39
CA ALA A 214 9.45 -13.08 -17.29
C ALA A 214 10.84 -13.61 -16.96
N VAL A 215 11.36 -13.24 -15.79
CA VAL A 215 12.61 -13.79 -15.28
C VAL A 215 12.44 -15.29 -15.39
N LYS A 216 13.16 -15.91 -16.33
CA LYS A 216 13.12 -17.36 -16.53
C LYS A 216 13.73 -17.98 -15.30
N ASN A 217 12.91 -18.19 -14.28
CA ASN A 217 13.30 -18.83 -13.04
C ASN A 217 13.59 -20.29 -13.39
N THR A 218 14.87 -20.66 -13.33
CA THR A 218 15.33 -22.04 -13.52
C THR A 218 15.29 -22.83 -12.21
N ALA A 219 15.04 -22.16 -11.08
CA ALA A 219 14.88 -22.77 -9.77
C ALA A 219 13.60 -23.62 -9.71
N PRO A 220 13.60 -24.67 -8.86
CA PRO A 220 12.36 -25.36 -8.51
C PRO A 220 11.38 -24.38 -7.86
N ILE A 221 10.35 -23.99 -8.62
CA ILE A 221 9.24 -23.18 -8.11
C ILE A 221 8.54 -23.92 -6.98
N THR A 222 8.24 -23.22 -5.88
CA THR A 222 7.41 -23.81 -4.82
C THR A 222 6.03 -24.18 -5.36
N GLU A 223 5.38 -25.17 -4.78
CA GLU A 223 4.01 -25.56 -5.18
C GLU A 223 3.04 -24.37 -5.11
N LYS A 224 3.16 -23.53 -4.06
CA LYS A 224 2.40 -22.29 -3.93
C LYS A 224 2.65 -21.33 -5.10
N ARG A 225 3.91 -21.16 -5.52
CA ARG A 225 4.27 -20.29 -6.66
C ARG A 225 3.76 -20.84 -7.98
N ALA A 226 3.86 -22.15 -8.21
CA ALA A 226 3.33 -22.80 -9.41
C ALA A 226 1.80 -22.63 -9.51
N ALA A 227 1.08 -22.83 -8.40
CA ALA A 227 -0.35 -22.62 -8.34
C ALA A 227 -0.74 -21.16 -8.61
N TRP A 228 0.04 -20.21 -8.08
CA TRP A 228 -0.17 -18.78 -8.32
C TRP A 228 0.05 -18.40 -9.80
N LEU A 229 1.13 -18.88 -10.44
CA LEU A 229 1.40 -18.61 -11.86
C LEU A 229 0.29 -19.15 -12.76
N LYS A 230 -0.16 -20.38 -12.52
CA LYS A 230 -1.29 -20.98 -13.25
C LYS A 230 -2.58 -20.19 -13.07
N LYS A 231 -2.83 -19.67 -11.87
CA LYS A 231 -3.97 -18.80 -11.60
C LYS A 231 -3.87 -17.50 -12.41
N ARG A 232 -2.68 -16.88 -12.46
CA ARG A 232 -2.45 -15.64 -13.22
C ARG A 232 -2.67 -15.82 -14.72
N GLU A 233 -2.13 -16.89 -15.31
CA GLU A 233 -2.36 -17.22 -16.74
C GLU A 233 -3.84 -17.36 -17.07
N ARG A 234 -4.62 -17.99 -16.18
CA ARG A 234 -6.07 -18.08 -16.31
C ARG A 234 -6.73 -16.70 -16.22
N GLU A 235 -6.37 -15.88 -15.23
CA GLU A 235 -6.91 -14.53 -15.04
C GLU A 235 -6.64 -13.66 -16.28
N GLU A 236 -5.45 -13.74 -16.88
CA GLU A 236 -5.10 -13.05 -18.12
C GLU A 236 -5.96 -13.52 -19.31
N ALA A 237 -6.21 -14.82 -19.43
CA ALA A 237 -7.08 -15.38 -20.48
C ALA A 237 -8.55 -14.93 -20.30
N VAL A 238 -9.06 -14.93 -19.06
CA VAL A 238 -10.40 -14.43 -18.72
C VAL A 238 -10.50 -12.94 -19.05
N ASP A 239 -9.47 -12.17 -18.68
CA ASP A 239 -9.41 -10.73 -18.94
C ASP A 239 -9.49 -10.44 -20.45
N ALA A 240 -8.70 -11.13 -21.28
CA ALA A 240 -8.72 -10.98 -22.74
C ALA A 240 -10.08 -11.35 -23.36
N LEU A 241 -10.67 -12.48 -22.96
CA LEU A 241 -11.98 -12.91 -23.46
C LEU A 241 -13.11 -11.96 -23.01
N SER A 242 -13.03 -11.44 -21.78
CA SER A 242 -14.03 -10.50 -21.26
C SER A 242 -14.05 -9.17 -22.01
N GLU A 243 -12.90 -8.73 -22.58
CA GLU A 243 -12.90 -7.57 -23.48
C GLU A 243 -13.72 -7.80 -24.74
N HIS A 244 -13.64 -9.02 -25.30
CA HIS A 244 -14.44 -9.39 -26.46
C HIS A 244 -15.94 -9.40 -26.12
N VAL A 245 -16.31 -10.01 -24.99
CA VAL A 245 -17.69 -9.98 -24.48
C VAL A 245 -18.17 -8.55 -24.27
N SER A 246 -17.34 -7.69 -23.68
CA SER A 246 -17.69 -6.29 -23.45
C SER A 246 -18.02 -5.56 -24.77
N LYS A 247 -17.21 -5.77 -25.81
CA LYS A 247 -17.47 -5.22 -27.16
C LYS A 247 -18.79 -5.73 -27.75
N LEU A 248 -19.14 -7.01 -27.53
CA LEU A 248 -20.43 -7.56 -27.97
C LEU A 248 -21.62 -6.94 -27.24
N ILE A 249 -21.53 -6.77 -25.91
CA ILE A 249 -22.59 -6.13 -25.10
C ILE A 249 -22.84 -4.70 -25.58
N ILE A 250 -21.77 -3.92 -25.85
CA ILE A 250 -21.88 -2.56 -26.39
C ILE A 250 -22.62 -2.54 -27.74
N GLN A 251 -22.43 -3.58 -28.56
CA GLN A 251 -23.12 -3.74 -29.85
C GLN A 251 -24.55 -4.28 -29.72
N GLY A 252 -25.06 -4.50 -28.50
CA GLY A 252 -26.37 -5.12 -28.25
C GLY A 252 -26.42 -6.59 -28.65
N LYS A 253 -25.28 -7.25 -28.80
CA LYS A 253 -25.19 -8.67 -29.19
C LYS A 253 -25.09 -9.56 -27.95
N ARG A 254 -25.68 -10.75 -28.03
CA ARG A 254 -25.50 -11.79 -27.02
C ARG A 254 -24.09 -12.37 -27.13
N ALA A 255 -23.40 -12.48 -26.01
CA ALA A 255 -22.14 -13.22 -25.90
C ALA A 255 -22.40 -14.62 -25.35
N ASP A 256 -21.80 -15.63 -25.98
CA ASP A 256 -21.72 -16.98 -25.43
C ASP A 256 -20.32 -17.17 -24.82
N ALA A 257 -20.25 -17.31 -23.51
CA ALA A 257 -19.00 -17.32 -22.75
C ALA A 257 -19.20 -18.06 -21.43
N SER A 258 -18.09 -18.47 -20.79
CA SER A 258 -18.14 -18.98 -19.42
C SER A 258 -18.75 -17.94 -18.47
N GLN A 259 -19.33 -18.39 -17.36
CA GLN A 259 -19.98 -17.52 -16.37
C GLN A 259 -19.04 -16.43 -15.83
N GLU A 260 -17.77 -16.79 -15.61
CA GLU A 260 -16.72 -15.88 -15.16
C GLU A 260 -16.42 -14.81 -16.22
N VAL A 261 -16.17 -15.23 -17.47
CA VAL A 261 -15.91 -14.32 -18.60
C VAL A 261 -17.09 -13.39 -18.86
N LEU A 262 -18.32 -13.90 -18.74
CA LEU A 262 -19.54 -13.10 -18.87
C LEU A 262 -19.65 -12.06 -17.76
N THR A 263 -19.37 -12.44 -16.51
CA THR A 263 -19.38 -11.53 -15.35
C THR A 263 -18.38 -10.39 -15.55
N GLU A 264 -17.13 -10.73 -15.86
CA GLU A 264 -16.06 -9.76 -16.14
C GLU A 264 -16.38 -8.89 -17.37
N GLY A 265 -17.00 -9.47 -18.40
CA GLY A 265 -17.44 -8.74 -19.59
C GLY A 265 -18.50 -7.69 -19.28
N ILE A 266 -19.55 -8.06 -18.53
CA ILE A 266 -20.57 -7.12 -18.06
C ILE A 266 -19.93 -6.02 -17.21
N ARG A 267 -19.05 -6.39 -16.28
CA ARG A 267 -18.31 -5.44 -15.43
C ARG A 267 -17.57 -4.41 -16.27
N LYS A 268 -16.70 -4.87 -17.19
CA LYS A 268 -15.91 -4.00 -18.07
C LYS A 268 -16.79 -3.07 -18.91
N THR A 269 -17.95 -3.54 -19.41
CA THR A 269 -18.86 -2.68 -20.19
C THR A 269 -19.50 -1.59 -19.33
N VAL A 270 -19.98 -1.95 -18.15
CA VAL A 270 -20.63 -0.98 -17.26
C VAL A 270 -19.61 0.06 -16.80
N GLU A 271 -18.39 -0.34 -16.44
CA GLU A 271 -17.32 0.58 -16.04
C GLU A 271 -16.90 1.52 -17.17
N SER A 272 -16.75 1.01 -18.41
CA SER A 272 -16.35 1.86 -19.53
C SER A 272 -17.41 2.91 -19.88
N ILE A 273 -18.70 2.58 -19.72
CA ILE A 273 -19.79 3.53 -19.88
C ILE A 273 -19.80 4.52 -18.71
N ALA A 274 -19.60 4.06 -17.46
CA ALA A 274 -19.62 4.91 -16.28
C ALA A 274 -18.53 6.01 -16.31
N ALA A 275 -17.41 5.76 -16.99
CA ALA A 275 -16.37 6.75 -17.19
C ALA A 275 -16.86 7.99 -17.96
N VAL A 276 -17.93 7.87 -18.76
CA VAL A 276 -18.49 8.92 -19.61
C VAL A 276 -19.89 9.34 -19.16
N ASP A 277 -20.75 8.39 -18.79
CA ASP A 277 -22.16 8.59 -18.47
C ASP A 277 -22.62 7.59 -17.39
N LEU A 278 -22.70 8.06 -16.15
CA LEU A 278 -23.08 7.25 -15.00
C LEU A 278 -24.53 6.75 -15.05
N GLU A 279 -25.46 7.56 -15.56
CA GLU A 279 -26.87 7.17 -15.63
C GLU A 279 -27.09 6.08 -16.68
N LYS A 280 -26.40 6.18 -17.82
CA LYS A 280 -26.38 5.11 -18.82
C LYS A 280 -25.75 3.82 -18.28
N ALA A 281 -24.69 3.93 -17.49
CA ALA A 281 -24.08 2.77 -16.84
C ALA A 281 -25.03 2.09 -15.85
N ARG A 282 -25.77 2.87 -15.05
CA ARG A 282 -26.83 2.35 -14.15
C ARG A 282 -27.95 1.67 -14.91
N ALA A 283 -28.39 2.25 -16.04
CA ALA A 283 -29.40 1.63 -16.89
C ALA A 283 -28.91 0.30 -17.47
N LEU A 284 -27.65 0.22 -17.94
CA LEU A 284 -27.08 -1.04 -18.42
C LEU A 284 -26.94 -2.07 -17.30
N TYR A 285 -26.48 -1.64 -16.12
CA TYR A 285 -26.43 -2.51 -14.95
C TYR A 285 -27.81 -3.09 -14.62
N ALA A 286 -28.86 -2.28 -14.65
CA ALA A 286 -30.23 -2.73 -14.40
C ALA A 286 -30.68 -3.82 -15.40
N GLN A 287 -30.28 -3.72 -16.67
CA GLN A 287 -30.55 -4.74 -17.70
C GLN A 287 -29.88 -6.09 -17.40
N HIS A 288 -28.68 -6.06 -16.81
CA HIS A 288 -27.90 -7.26 -16.51
C HIS A 288 -28.00 -7.73 -15.05
N ARG A 289 -28.68 -6.97 -14.17
CA ARG A 289 -28.77 -7.26 -12.73
C ARG A 289 -29.30 -8.65 -12.44
N ALA A 290 -30.39 -9.06 -13.10
CA ALA A 290 -30.97 -10.40 -12.90
C ALA A 290 -29.98 -11.51 -13.26
N THR A 291 -29.20 -11.33 -14.32
CA THR A 291 -28.14 -12.28 -14.72
C THR A 291 -27.05 -12.35 -13.66
N LEU A 292 -26.52 -11.22 -13.19
CA LEU A 292 -25.47 -11.20 -12.17
C LEU A 292 -25.94 -11.81 -10.85
N LEU A 293 -27.18 -11.56 -10.43
CA LEU A 293 -27.76 -12.16 -9.22
C LEU A 293 -27.98 -13.67 -9.37
N LYS A 294 -28.41 -14.15 -10.55
CA LYS A 294 -28.48 -15.58 -10.82
C LYS A 294 -27.11 -16.25 -10.80
N LEU A 295 -26.08 -15.57 -11.30
CA LEU A 295 -24.70 -16.07 -11.24
C LEU A 295 -24.15 -16.08 -9.80
N TRP A 296 -24.66 -15.22 -8.90
CA TRP A 296 -24.29 -15.21 -7.48
C TRP A 296 -24.68 -16.51 -6.75
N GLU A 297 -25.73 -17.19 -7.24
CA GLU A 297 -26.19 -18.48 -6.73
C GLU A 297 -25.30 -19.66 -7.19
N SER A 298 -24.32 -19.42 -8.08
CA SER A 298 -23.37 -20.45 -8.53
C SER A 298 -22.50 -20.98 -7.38
N ASP A 299 -22.11 -22.25 -7.41
CA ASP A 299 -21.16 -22.82 -6.45
C ASP A 299 -19.69 -22.56 -6.82
N SER A 300 -19.43 -22.00 -8.00
CA SER A 300 -18.06 -21.70 -8.45
C SER A 300 -17.44 -20.57 -7.63
N SER A 301 -16.32 -20.86 -6.96
CA SER A 301 -15.54 -19.85 -6.22
C SER A 301 -15.04 -18.72 -7.11
N ASP A 302 -14.64 -19.04 -8.34
CA ASP A 302 -14.07 -18.06 -9.27
C ASP A 302 -15.15 -17.08 -9.77
N VAL A 303 -16.36 -17.59 -10.05
CA VAL A 303 -17.51 -16.75 -10.38
C VAL A 303 -17.89 -15.86 -9.20
N LYS A 304 -17.87 -16.37 -7.97
CA LYS A 304 -18.11 -15.56 -6.76
C LYS A 304 -17.05 -14.48 -6.58
N ASP A 305 -15.78 -14.80 -6.77
CA ASP A 305 -14.68 -13.82 -6.65
C ASP A 305 -14.80 -12.71 -7.72
N ALA A 306 -15.12 -13.07 -8.97
CA ALA A 306 -15.40 -12.12 -10.05
C ALA A 306 -16.63 -11.24 -9.76
N LEU A 307 -17.70 -11.81 -9.19
CA LEU A 307 -18.87 -11.03 -8.78
C LEU A 307 -18.57 -10.10 -7.59
N VAL A 308 -17.81 -10.55 -6.60
CA VAL A 308 -17.36 -9.70 -5.48
C VAL A 308 -16.57 -8.50 -6.00
N LYS A 309 -15.62 -8.73 -6.92
CA LYS A 309 -14.87 -7.66 -7.59
C LYS A 309 -15.81 -6.71 -8.35
N THR A 310 -16.72 -7.26 -9.15
CA THR A 310 -17.73 -6.51 -9.91
C THR A 310 -18.55 -5.58 -9.02
N PHE A 311 -19.17 -6.11 -7.96
CA PHE A 311 -20.04 -5.34 -7.09
C PHE A 311 -19.28 -4.27 -6.28
N ARG A 312 -18.06 -4.57 -5.82
CA ARG A 312 -17.22 -3.57 -5.14
C ARG A 312 -16.87 -2.40 -6.06
N ARG A 313 -16.49 -2.68 -7.32
CA ARG A 313 -16.14 -1.65 -8.31
C ARG A 313 -17.36 -0.85 -8.74
N PHE A 314 -18.52 -1.50 -8.89
CA PHE A 314 -19.79 -0.80 -9.12
C PHE A 314 -20.18 0.09 -7.93
N CYS A 315 -19.93 -0.35 -6.70
CA CYS A 315 -20.18 0.47 -5.51
C CYS A 315 -19.27 1.69 -5.49
N HIS A 316 -17.98 1.49 -5.82
CA HIS A 316 -17.01 2.57 -5.94
C HIS A 316 -17.43 3.63 -6.98
N LEU A 317 -17.99 3.21 -8.10
CA LEU A 317 -18.51 4.09 -9.15
C LEU A 317 -19.90 4.68 -8.85
N GLY A 318 -20.54 4.33 -7.73
CA GLY A 318 -21.90 4.78 -7.41
C GLY A 318 -23.00 4.18 -8.30
N ILE A 319 -22.75 3.01 -8.90
CA ILE A 319 -23.74 2.22 -9.67
C ILE A 319 -24.60 1.36 -8.74
N VAL A 320 -23.99 0.80 -7.69
CA VAL A 320 -24.68 0.12 -6.57
C VAL A 320 -24.33 0.82 -5.26
N ASP A 321 -25.12 0.60 -4.21
CA ASP A 321 -24.88 1.17 -2.89
C ASP A 321 -24.38 0.13 -1.87
N GLU A 322 -23.98 0.61 -0.69
CA GLU A 322 -23.51 -0.23 0.43
C GLU A 322 -24.61 -1.18 0.93
N LYS A 323 -25.89 -0.80 0.81
CA LYS A 323 -27.01 -1.67 1.19
C LYS A 323 -27.05 -2.91 0.31
N GLN A 324 -26.87 -2.74 -0.99
CA GLN A 324 -26.83 -3.85 -1.93
C GLN A 324 -25.62 -4.76 -1.70
N LEU A 325 -24.46 -4.21 -1.34
CA LEU A 325 -23.31 -5.03 -0.93
C LEU A 325 -23.63 -5.86 0.33
N ALA A 326 -24.29 -5.25 1.31
CA ALA A 326 -24.70 -5.93 2.54
C ALA A 326 -25.72 -7.06 2.28
N GLU A 327 -26.69 -6.84 1.40
CA GLU A 327 -27.67 -7.86 0.97
C GLU A 327 -26.98 -9.09 0.33
N LEU A 328 -25.85 -8.89 -0.34
CA LEU A 328 -25.04 -9.95 -0.93
C LEU A 328 -23.99 -10.52 0.04
N ASN A 329 -23.93 -10.04 1.28
CA ASN A 329 -22.88 -10.37 2.24
C ASN A 329 -21.46 -10.12 1.67
N ILE A 330 -21.31 -9.02 0.92
CA ILE A 330 -20.05 -8.56 0.38
C ILE A 330 -19.50 -7.48 1.31
N ALA A 331 -18.53 -7.85 2.14
CA ALA A 331 -17.85 -6.89 3.01
C ALA A 331 -16.98 -5.92 2.18
N ARG A 332 -16.96 -4.65 2.60
CA ARG A 332 -16.02 -3.63 2.10
C ARG A 332 -14.91 -3.41 3.14
N PRO A 333 -13.69 -3.93 2.91
CA PRO A 333 -12.58 -3.70 3.82
C PRO A 333 -12.09 -2.27 3.73
N LYS A 334 -11.48 -1.79 4.81
CA LYS A 334 -10.91 -0.45 4.95
C LYS A 334 -9.54 -0.39 4.30
N LEU A 335 -9.52 -0.34 2.97
CA LEU A 335 -8.28 -0.23 2.19
C LEU A 335 -7.54 1.10 2.44
N GLU A 336 -8.25 2.15 2.82
CA GLU A 336 -7.61 3.45 3.10
C GLU A 336 -7.17 3.59 4.56
N GLY A 337 -7.48 2.58 5.39
CA GLY A 337 -7.36 2.63 6.83
C GLY A 337 -8.59 3.24 7.53
N PRO A 338 -8.63 3.20 8.87
CA PRO A 338 -7.69 2.46 9.73
C PRO A 338 -7.83 0.94 9.55
N PHE A 339 -6.73 0.21 9.65
CA PHE A 339 -6.66 -1.24 9.45
C PHE A 339 -7.20 -2.00 10.66
N SER A 340 -7.21 -1.37 11.85
CA SER A 340 -7.87 -1.91 13.03
C SER A 340 -9.34 -2.26 12.78
N GLU A 341 -10.03 -1.53 11.89
CA GLU A 341 -11.41 -1.85 11.49
C GLU A 341 -11.52 -3.18 10.72
N ASN A 342 -10.46 -3.63 10.04
CA ASN A 342 -10.47 -4.91 9.33
C ASN A 342 -10.30 -6.10 10.28
N LEU A 343 -9.90 -5.88 11.53
CA LEU A 343 -9.65 -6.95 12.48
C LEU A 343 -10.90 -7.77 12.79
N ASN A 344 -12.07 -7.13 12.77
CA ASN A 344 -13.36 -7.80 12.98
C ASN A 344 -13.57 -8.96 11.98
N PHE A 345 -13.09 -8.81 10.74
CA PHE A 345 -13.18 -9.89 9.74
C PHE A 345 -12.27 -11.07 10.05
N ILE A 346 -11.20 -10.85 10.82
CA ILE A 346 -10.24 -11.89 11.20
C ILE A 346 -10.69 -12.58 12.48
N THR A 347 -11.09 -11.81 13.50
CA THR A 347 -11.52 -12.36 14.80
C THR A 347 -12.82 -13.14 14.71
N ASN A 348 -13.63 -12.91 13.67
CA ASN A 348 -14.80 -13.75 13.37
C ASN A 348 -14.43 -15.12 12.79
N LEU A 349 -13.20 -15.28 12.30
CA LEU A 349 -12.72 -16.52 11.69
C LEU A 349 -11.80 -17.31 12.61
N VAL A 350 -11.06 -16.63 13.50
CA VAL A 350 -10.10 -17.26 14.40
C VAL A 350 -10.17 -16.63 15.79
N ASP A 351 -10.18 -17.47 16.82
CA ASP A 351 -10.17 -17.05 18.22
C ASP A 351 -8.77 -16.61 18.69
N MET A 352 -8.37 -15.40 18.28
CA MET A 352 -7.10 -14.79 18.69
C MET A 352 -7.04 -14.52 20.21
N HIS A 353 -8.18 -14.31 20.86
CA HIS A 353 -8.23 -14.07 22.30
C HIS A 353 -7.97 -15.35 23.08
N GLY A 354 -8.55 -16.47 22.65
CA GLY A 354 -8.26 -17.79 23.16
C GLY A 354 -6.78 -18.17 23.01
N MET A 355 -6.14 -17.81 21.89
CA MET A 355 -4.70 -18.01 21.69
C MET A 355 -3.86 -17.23 22.71
N VAL A 356 -4.18 -15.96 22.95
CA VAL A 356 -3.53 -15.15 24.00
C VAL A 356 -3.72 -15.81 25.38
N SER A 357 -4.94 -16.23 25.72
CA SER A 357 -5.21 -16.89 27.00
C SER A 357 -4.50 -18.24 27.14
N SER A 358 -4.31 -18.98 26.05
CA SER A 358 -3.52 -20.22 26.02
C SER A 358 -2.04 -19.94 26.34
N ILE A 359 -1.48 -18.85 25.81
CA ILE A 359 -0.11 -18.41 26.11
C ILE A 359 0.02 -18.06 27.60
N GLU A 360 -0.93 -17.33 28.17
CA GLU A 360 -0.92 -16.94 29.59
C GLU A 360 -1.07 -18.13 30.54
N SER A 361 -1.94 -19.08 30.20
CA SER A 361 -2.26 -20.23 31.07
C SER A 361 -1.26 -21.38 30.95
N THR A 362 -0.54 -21.48 29.83
CA THR A 362 0.50 -22.49 29.63
C THR A 362 1.83 -22.01 30.20
N ARG A 363 2.18 -22.46 31.41
CA ARG A 363 3.42 -22.07 32.12
C ARG A 363 4.69 -22.11 31.26
N GLU A 364 4.81 -23.12 30.40
CA GLU A 364 5.96 -23.23 29.49
C GLU A 364 5.96 -22.05 28.50
N LEU A 365 4.88 -21.85 27.73
CA LEU A 365 4.76 -20.74 26.78
C LEU A 365 4.89 -19.37 27.44
N SER A 366 4.23 -19.13 28.58
CA SER A 366 4.28 -17.84 29.27
C SER A 366 5.71 -17.43 29.68
N ASN A 367 6.58 -18.42 29.91
CA ASN A 367 8.00 -18.21 30.22
C ASN A 367 8.85 -17.97 28.97
N LEU A 368 8.42 -18.45 27.80
CA LEU A 368 9.17 -18.32 26.54
C LEU A 368 8.78 -17.07 25.75
N ILE A 369 7.50 -16.70 25.74
CA ILE A 369 6.97 -15.63 24.90
C ILE A 369 6.10 -14.66 25.71
N TYR A 370 5.91 -13.45 25.19
CA TYR A 370 4.91 -12.52 25.71
C TYR A 370 3.50 -12.96 25.29
N PRO A 371 2.46 -12.74 26.12
CA PRO A 371 1.07 -13.00 25.76
C PRO A 371 0.51 -11.91 24.81
N VAL A 372 1.20 -11.69 23.70
CA VAL A 372 0.82 -10.74 22.65
C VAL A 372 0.97 -11.42 21.30
N VAL A 373 -0.13 -11.42 20.55
CA VAL A 373 -0.21 -11.96 19.20
C VAL A 373 -0.27 -10.79 18.22
N LEU A 374 0.60 -10.79 17.22
CA LEU A 374 0.56 -9.82 16.12
C LEU A 374 -0.20 -10.45 14.97
N VAL A 375 -1.23 -9.78 14.48
CA VAL A 375 -1.92 -10.15 13.24
C VAL A 375 -1.56 -9.15 12.18
N TYR A 376 -1.10 -9.59 11.00
CA TYR A 376 -0.70 -8.70 9.92
C TYR A 376 -1.01 -9.30 8.54
N GLY A 377 -0.42 -8.71 7.50
CA GLY A 377 -0.52 -9.22 6.13
C GLY A 377 -1.84 -8.90 5.42
N SER A 378 -2.17 -9.71 4.42
CA SER A 378 -3.14 -9.34 3.39
C SER A 378 -4.57 -9.11 3.90
N ARG A 379 -5.01 -9.89 4.89
CA ARG A 379 -6.34 -9.75 5.49
C ARG A 379 -6.48 -8.50 6.35
N LEU A 380 -5.52 -8.22 7.23
CA LEU A 380 -5.54 -7.00 8.04
C LEU A 380 -5.46 -5.76 7.14
N ASN A 381 -4.61 -5.83 6.13
CA ASN A 381 -4.47 -4.80 5.12
C ASN A 381 -5.67 -4.72 4.16
N GLY A 382 -6.68 -5.60 4.28
CA GLY A 382 -7.95 -5.49 3.59
C GLY A 382 -7.96 -5.90 2.12
N TYR A 383 -6.90 -6.53 1.60
CA TYR A 383 -6.87 -7.01 0.19
C TYR A 383 -6.83 -8.54 0.07
N GLY A 384 -6.74 -9.25 1.19
CA GLY A 384 -6.87 -10.71 1.24
C GLY A 384 -8.23 -11.20 0.75
N THR A 385 -8.26 -12.39 0.14
CA THR A 385 -9.49 -13.09 -0.24
C THR A 385 -10.02 -13.91 0.94
N ARG A 386 -11.19 -14.54 0.76
CA ARG A 386 -11.77 -15.46 1.75
C ARG A 386 -10.87 -16.65 2.09
N ASN A 387 -9.97 -17.01 1.17
CA ASN A 387 -9.04 -18.13 1.31
C ASN A 387 -7.60 -17.69 1.59
N SER A 388 -7.35 -16.39 1.78
CA SER A 388 -6.02 -15.93 2.15
C SER A 388 -5.63 -16.44 3.54
N ASP A 389 -4.36 -16.70 3.74
CA ASP A 389 -3.80 -17.02 5.05
C ASP A 389 -3.95 -15.82 6.02
N ILE A 390 -3.85 -16.08 7.32
CA ILE A 390 -3.74 -15.09 8.39
C ILE A 390 -2.31 -15.15 8.89
N ASP A 391 -1.56 -14.09 8.63
CA ASP A 391 -0.18 -13.97 9.06
C ASP A 391 -0.13 -13.58 10.54
N VAL A 392 0.56 -14.39 11.34
CA VAL A 392 0.64 -14.25 12.79
C VAL A 392 2.09 -14.23 13.25
N ALA A 393 2.41 -13.38 14.22
CA ALA A 393 3.70 -13.39 14.90
C ALA A 393 3.57 -13.30 16.43
N VAL A 394 4.65 -13.66 17.11
CA VAL A 394 4.80 -13.60 18.58
C VAL A 394 6.16 -13.00 18.96
N PHE A 395 6.25 -12.47 20.18
CA PHE A 395 7.51 -11.98 20.74
C PHE A 395 8.13 -13.01 21.69
N VAL A 396 9.33 -13.48 21.38
CA VAL A 396 10.12 -14.36 22.26
C VAL A 396 10.87 -13.51 23.29
N ARG A 397 10.78 -13.89 24.57
CA ARG A 397 11.34 -13.13 25.69
C ARG A 397 12.87 -13.09 25.63
N PRO A 398 13.49 -11.98 26.10
CA PRO A 398 14.93 -11.93 26.31
C PRO A 398 15.44 -13.06 27.19
N GLY A 399 16.64 -13.56 26.87
CA GLY A 399 17.29 -14.64 27.61
C GLY A 399 16.81 -16.05 27.25
N THR A 400 15.76 -16.18 26.42
CA THR A 400 15.32 -17.48 25.88
C THR A 400 16.44 -18.10 25.04
N PRO A 401 16.96 -19.30 25.37
CA PRO A 401 18.01 -19.92 24.58
C PRO A 401 17.50 -20.35 23.21
N PHE A 402 18.25 -20.12 22.13
CA PHE A 402 17.80 -20.52 20.78
C PHE A 402 17.67 -22.04 20.62
N VAL A 403 18.40 -22.83 21.42
CA VAL A 403 18.33 -24.31 21.41
C VAL A 403 16.92 -24.86 21.72
N ILE A 404 16.08 -24.09 22.41
CA ILE A 404 14.70 -24.51 22.69
C ILE A 404 13.69 -24.11 21.60
N ARG A 405 14.15 -23.55 20.48
CA ARG A 405 13.28 -23.11 19.37
C ARG A 405 12.39 -24.22 18.83
N GLN A 406 12.91 -25.42 18.63
CA GLN A 406 12.10 -26.55 18.15
C GLN A 406 10.94 -26.85 19.10
N ARG A 407 11.20 -26.83 20.41
CA ARG A 407 10.17 -27.02 21.44
C ARG A 407 9.15 -25.88 21.43
N LEU A 408 9.61 -24.64 21.28
CA LEU A 408 8.73 -23.48 21.13
C LEU A 408 7.80 -23.66 19.90
N GLN A 409 8.33 -24.08 18.76
CA GLN A 409 7.56 -24.31 17.54
C GLN A 409 6.49 -25.39 17.71
N GLU A 410 6.77 -26.47 18.44
CA GLU A 410 5.75 -27.47 18.79
C GLU A 410 4.61 -26.87 19.62
N LEU A 411 4.94 -26.01 20.59
CA LEU A 411 3.95 -25.35 21.45
C LEU A 411 3.12 -24.33 20.65
N LEU A 412 3.77 -23.59 19.75
CA LEU A 412 3.10 -22.65 18.85
C LEU A 412 2.17 -23.39 17.89
N ALA A 413 2.62 -24.48 17.25
CA ALA A 413 1.79 -25.28 16.35
C ALA A 413 0.51 -25.83 17.03
N ARG A 414 0.61 -26.18 18.32
CA ARG A 414 -0.55 -26.59 19.14
C ARG A 414 -1.46 -25.41 19.46
N THR A 415 -0.89 -24.27 19.83
CA THR A 415 -1.64 -23.08 20.27
C THR A 415 -2.35 -22.39 19.12
N PHE A 416 -1.70 -22.31 17.96
CA PHE A 416 -2.17 -21.66 16.74
C PHE A 416 -2.69 -22.68 15.72
N SER A 417 -3.21 -23.82 16.18
CA SER A 417 -3.69 -24.90 15.31
C SER A 417 -4.97 -24.47 14.58
N HIS A 418 -4.80 -23.85 13.41
CA HIS A 418 -5.91 -23.39 12.58
C HIS A 418 -5.52 -23.43 11.10
N VAL A 419 -6.44 -23.87 10.23
CA VAL A 419 -6.17 -24.04 8.79
C VAL A 419 -5.74 -22.75 8.08
N LEU A 420 -6.20 -21.60 8.59
CA LEU A 420 -5.84 -20.28 8.05
C LEU A 420 -4.55 -19.70 8.64
N ILE A 421 -3.94 -20.33 9.65
CA ILE A 421 -2.65 -19.88 10.22
C ILE A 421 -1.62 -20.94 9.88
N PRO A 422 -0.99 -20.85 8.70
CA PRO A 422 -0.07 -21.89 8.25
C PRO A 422 1.20 -21.93 9.10
N ASN A 423 1.68 -20.76 9.54
CA ASN A 423 2.92 -20.60 10.30
C ASN A 423 2.80 -19.42 11.28
N VAL A 424 3.68 -19.40 12.29
CA VAL A 424 3.83 -18.29 13.25
C VAL A 424 5.25 -17.76 13.14
N VAL A 425 5.40 -16.45 12.94
CA VAL A 425 6.69 -15.77 12.93
C VAL A 425 7.14 -15.43 14.35
N GLU A 426 8.42 -15.64 14.64
CA GLU A 426 9.04 -15.46 15.93
C GLU A 426 9.93 -14.21 15.90
N PHE A 427 9.56 -13.16 16.65
CA PHE A 427 10.44 -12.02 16.90
C PHE A 427 11.24 -12.27 18.18
N TRP A 428 12.49 -12.70 18.02
CA TRP A 428 13.37 -12.96 19.16
C TRP A 428 13.91 -11.67 19.75
N LEU A 429 13.59 -11.37 21.01
CA LEU A 429 13.99 -10.12 21.63
C LEU A 429 15.26 -10.27 22.46
N GLU A 430 16.09 -9.23 22.43
CA GLU A 430 17.22 -9.02 23.33
C GLU A 430 17.00 -7.77 24.18
N GLU A 431 17.48 -7.78 25.41
CA GLU A 431 17.45 -6.61 26.28
C GLU A 431 18.83 -5.95 26.32
N ARG A 432 18.86 -4.63 26.07
CA ARG A 432 20.08 -3.80 26.15
C ARG A 432 19.71 -2.45 26.75
N ASN A 433 20.34 -2.10 27.88
CA ASN A 433 20.11 -0.83 28.58
C ASN A 433 18.63 -0.58 28.91
N GLY A 434 17.91 -1.61 29.35
CA GLY A 434 16.47 -1.55 29.67
C GLY A 434 15.52 -1.52 28.46
N LEU A 435 16.05 -1.36 27.24
CA LEU A 435 15.30 -1.39 25.99
C LEU A 435 15.33 -2.77 25.35
N LEU A 436 14.29 -3.08 24.58
CA LEU A 436 14.18 -4.30 23.80
C LEU A 436 14.59 -4.04 22.35
N ARG A 437 15.21 -5.03 21.71
CA ARG A 437 15.52 -5.03 20.28
C ARG A 437 15.23 -6.40 19.69
N VAL A 438 14.80 -6.45 18.44
CA VAL A 438 14.75 -7.71 17.69
C VAL A 438 16.17 -8.16 17.37
N ARG A 439 16.46 -9.43 17.59
CA ARG A 439 17.70 -10.09 17.21
C ARG A 439 17.62 -10.51 15.75
N ASP A 440 18.55 -10.00 14.94
CA ASP A 440 18.74 -10.45 13.56
C ASP A 440 19.66 -11.68 13.54
N PHE A 441 19.28 -12.70 12.77
CA PHE A 441 20.05 -13.93 12.62
C PHE A 441 20.82 -13.93 11.30
N GLU A 442 22.02 -14.52 11.30
CA GLU A 442 22.87 -14.59 10.08
C GLU A 442 22.26 -15.48 8.99
N SER A 443 21.53 -16.52 9.39
CA SER A 443 20.84 -17.42 8.48
C SER A 443 19.36 -17.04 8.40
N PRO A 444 18.88 -16.56 7.25
CA PRO A 444 17.48 -16.21 7.08
C PRO A 444 16.59 -17.44 7.20
N ASP A 445 15.42 -17.26 7.82
CA ASP A 445 14.41 -18.28 8.02
C ASP A 445 13.05 -17.57 7.99
N VAL A 446 12.12 -18.06 7.16
CA VAL A 446 10.80 -17.44 6.96
C VAL A 446 9.95 -17.34 8.23
N SER A 447 10.30 -18.10 9.28
CA SER A 447 9.65 -18.05 10.58
C SER A 447 10.38 -17.16 11.61
N LEU A 448 11.49 -16.52 11.26
CA LEU A 448 12.19 -15.55 12.11
C LEU A 448 11.93 -14.14 11.61
N GLY A 449 11.35 -13.30 12.46
CA GLY A 449 11.13 -11.89 12.16
C GLY A 449 12.40 -11.08 12.38
N GLU A 450 12.67 -10.13 11.49
CA GLU A 450 13.88 -9.29 11.55
C GLU A 450 13.57 -7.87 12.06
N SER A 451 14.62 -7.20 12.55
CA SER A 451 14.53 -5.88 13.17
C SER A 451 13.99 -4.83 12.22
N TYR A 452 14.24 -4.94 10.91
CA TYR A 452 13.75 -3.98 9.92
C TYR A 452 12.32 -4.26 9.42
N TRP A 453 11.66 -5.34 9.88
CA TRP A 453 10.26 -5.67 9.55
C TRP A 453 9.26 -4.74 10.28
N THR A 454 9.47 -3.43 10.13
CA THR A 454 8.64 -2.40 10.76
C THR A 454 7.22 -2.40 10.24
N HIS A 455 6.95 -2.94 9.05
CA HIS A 455 5.59 -3.21 8.59
C HIS A 455 4.83 -4.19 9.50
N ALA A 456 5.50 -5.19 10.07
CA ALA A 456 4.90 -6.08 11.06
C ALA A 456 4.88 -5.39 12.45
N LEU A 457 6.00 -4.82 12.89
CA LEU A 457 6.08 -4.22 14.22
C LEU A 457 5.12 -3.03 14.43
N PHE A 458 4.96 -2.16 13.43
CA PHE A 458 4.09 -0.99 13.50
C PHE A 458 2.75 -1.18 12.79
N GLY A 459 2.70 -1.98 11.73
CA GLY A 459 1.49 -2.17 10.91
C GLY A 459 0.58 -3.30 11.37
N ALA A 460 1.05 -4.23 12.21
CA ALA A 460 0.22 -5.30 12.76
C ALA A 460 -0.78 -4.80 13.81
N ALA A 461 -1.87 -5.55 13.96
CA ALA A 461 -2.75 -5.47 15.11
C ALA A 461 -2.17 -6.31 16.25
N TRP A 462 -1.81 -5.66 17.35
CA TRP A 462 -1.30 -6.31 18.57
C TRP A 462 -2.47 -6.67 19.47
N ILE A 463 -2.67 -7.96 19.72
CA ILE A 463 -3.77 -8.51 20.51
C ILE A 463 -3.19 -9.10 21.80
N GLY A 464 -3.63 -8.59 22.95
CA GLY A 464 -3.09 -9.02 24.25
C GLY A 464 -3.48 -8.11 25.41
N PRO A 465 -2.96 -8.37 26.63
CA PRO A 465 -3.19 -7.50 27.77
C PRO A 465 -2.64 -6.09 27.52
N LYS A 466 -3.47 -5.05 27.69
CA LYS A 466 -3.09 -3.66 27.44
C LYS A 466 -1.78 -3.23 28.13
N PRO A 467 -1.51 -3.57 29.40
CA PRO A 467 -0.26 -3.21 30.06
C PRO A 467 0.98 -3.81 29.38
N VAL A 468 0.87 -5.06 28.90
CA VAL A 468 1.97 -5.77 28.23
C VAL A 468 2.24 -5.19 26.84
N ILE A 469 1.18 -4.89 26.07
CA ILE A 469 1.31 -4.19 24.78
C ILE A 469 2.00 -2.84 24.98
N ARG A 470 1.59 -2.07 25.99
CA ARG A 470 2.18 -0.76 26.31
C ARG A 470 3.66 -0.87 26.66
N GLU A 471 4.01 -1.83 27.53
CA GLU A 471 5.41 -2.10 27.89
C GLU A 471 6.25 -2.42 26.64
N LEU A 472 5.78 -3.36 25.81
CA LEU A 472 6.47 -3.74 24.59
C LEU A 472 6.60 -2.57 23.63
N CYS A 473 5.55 -1.76 23.40
CA CYS A 473 5.64 -0.57 22.57
C CYS A 473 6.73 0.41 23.07
N LEU A 474 6.76 0.69 24.37
CA LEU A 474 7.73 1.62 24.96
C LEU A 474 9.16 1.08 24.90
N ARG A 475 9.36 -0.20 25.20
CA ARG A 475 10.72 -0.78 25.26
C ARG A 475 11.24 -1.21 23.90
N LEU A 476 10.38 -1.65 22.98
CA LEU A 476 10.75 -2.19 21.66
C LEU A 476 10.62 -1.17 20.53
N LEU A 477 9.55 -0.37 20.48
CA LEU A 477 9.28 0.50 19.32
C LEU A 477 9.92 1.89 19.44
N LEU A 478 10.11 2.40 20.67
CA LEU A 478 10.75 3.70 20.90
C LEU A 478 12.16 3.84 20.26
N PRO A 479 13.03 2.81 20.26
CA PRO A 479 14.30 2.85 19.53
C PRO A 479 14.18 3.17 18.04
N TYR A 480 13.09 2.75 17.37
CA TYR A 480 12.86 3.01 15.94
C TYR A 480 12.51 4.48 15.65
N LEU A 481 12.04 5.20 16.68
CA LEU A 481 11.71 6.62 16.60
C LEU A 481 12.93 7.52 16.85
N SER A 482 14.02 6.97 17.37
CA SER A 482 15.22 7.74 17.69
C SER A 482 16.00 8.11 16.43
N ASP A 483 16.46 9.36 16.33
CA ASP A 483 17.37 9.82 15.28
C ASP A 483 18.77 9.23 15.46
N THR A 484 18.90 7.94 15.17
CA THR A 484 20.20 7.28 15.15
C THR A 484 20.68 7.17 13.71
N SER A 485 21.92 7.61 13.46
CA SER A 485 22.60 7.44 12.17
C SER A 485 23.05 5.99 11.91
N GLY A 486 22.39 5.02 12.55
CA GLY A 486 22.72 3.61 12.47
C GLY A 486 22.58 3.08 11.05
N THR A 487 23.40 2.09 10.74
CA THR A 487 23.29 1.34 9.49
C THR A 487 22.84 -0.09 9.77
N LEU A 488 21.98 -0.63 8.90
CA LEU A 488 21.59 -2.03 8.84
C LEU A 488 21.89 -2.51 7.43
N HIS A 489 22.63 -3.60 7.30
CA HIS A 489 23.11 -4.13 6.00
C HIS A 489 23.78 -3.07 5.10
N GLY A 490 24.56 -2.17 5.71
CA GLY A 490 25.25 -1.09 5.00
C GLY A 490 24.35 0.08 4.55
N GLN A 491 23.05 0.04 4.84
CA GLN A 491 22.09 1.09 4.51
C GLN A 491 21.66 1.85 5.76
N ASN A 492 21.20 3.09 5.60
CA ASN A 492 20.62 3.84 6.71
C ASN A 492 19.40 3.10 7.28
N ALA A 493 19.41 2.78 8.58
CA ALA A 493 18.37 1.96 9.21
C ALA A 493 16.97 2.59 9.10
N ARG A 494 16.87 3.90 9.35
CA ARG A 494 15.59 4.62 9.28
C ARG A 494 14.99 4.61 7.89
N ARG A 495 15.83 4.72 6.85
CA ARG A 495 15.40 4.56 5.46
C ARG A 495 14.79 3.17 5.23
N LEU A 496 15.45 2.10 5.69
CA LEU A 496 14.93 0.74 5.57
C LEU A 496 13.59 0.56 6.29
N TYR A 497 13.42 1.18 7.45
CA TYR A 497 12.15 1.14 8.19
C TYR A 497 11.01 1.77 7.38
N LEU A 498 11.23 2.97 6.84
CA LEU A 498 10.22 3.65 6.04
C LEU A 498 9.93 2.91 4.71
N GLU A 499 10.96 2.36 4.06
CA GLU A 499 10.79 1.54 2.85
C GLU A 499 10.02 0.26 3.14
N SER A 500 10.20 -0.37 4.31
CA SER A 500 9.41 -1.53 4.73
C SER A 500 7.93 -1.16 4.92
N LEU A 501 7.64 -0.04 5.59
CA LEU A 501 6.27 0.47 5.74
C LEU A 501 5.64 0.83 4.39
N GLU A 502 6.40 1.46 3.50
CA GLU A 502 5.99 1.83 2.15
C GLU A 502 5.65 0.61 1.31
N SER A 503 6.54 -0.38 1.28
CA SER A 503 6.36 -1.61 0.50
C SER A 503 5.08 -2.33 0.93
N ALA A 504 4.88 -2.51 2.23
CA ALA A 504 3.70 -3.20 2.76
C ALA A 504 2.40 -2.40 2.61
N SER A 505 2.44 -1.08 2.73
CA SER A 505 1.24 -0.22 2.68
C SER A 505 0.81 0.14 1.26
N LEU A 506 1.75 0.19 0.32
CA LEU A 506 1.55 0.73 -1.03
C LEU A 506 1.89 -0.28 -2.11
N GLN A 507 3.17 -0.66 -2.21
CA GLN A 507 3.68 -1.40 -3.36
C GLN A 507 3.04 -2.78 -3.44
N TYR A 508 3.36 -3.68 -2.50
CA TYR A 508 2.80 -5.03 -2.49
C TYR A 508 1.26 -5.00 -2.37
N ARG A 509 0.74 -4.12 -1.52
CA ARG A 509 -0.70 -4.06 -1.24
C ARG A 509 -1.54 -3.58 -2.41
N LEU A 510 -1.24 -2.39 -2.95
CA LEU A 510 -2.07 -1.77 -3.97
C LEU A 510 -1.75 -2.32 -5.36
N MET A 511 -0.46 -2.51 -5.70
CA MET A 511 -0.07 -2.96 -7.03
C MET A 511 -0.41 -4.41 -7.30
N HIS A 512 -0.21 -5.30 -6.34
CA HIS A 512 -0.41 -6.73 -6.58
C HIS A 512 -1.88 -7.04 -6.87
N ASN A 513 -2.79 -6.54 -6.03
CA ASN A 513 -4.21 -6.92 -6.11
C ASN A 513 -5.16 -5.94 -5.39
N GLY A 514 -4.67 -5.13 -4.45
CA GLY A 514 -5.51 -4.32 -3.58
C GLY A 514 -6.24 -3.19 -4.28
N TYR A 515 -5.65 -2.56 -5.30
CA TYR A 515 -6.37 -1.52 -6.03
C TYR A 515 -7.39 -2.12 -7.00
N GLU A 516 -6.94 -3.01 -7.88
CA GLU A 516 -7.75 -3.55 -8.97
C GLU A 516 -8.99 -4.32 -8.49
N ARG A 517 -8.92 -4.98 -7.32
CA ARG A 517 -10.05 -5.74 -6.79
C ARG A 517 -11.22 -4.89 -6.29
N PHE A 518 -10.99 -3.61 -5.99
CA PHE A 518 -11.94 -2.78 -5.24
C PHE A 518 -12.30 -1.48 -5.97
N PHE A 519 -11.40 -0.98 -6.80
CA PHE A 519 -11.54 0.30 -7.48
C PHE A 519 -11.61 0.09 -8.99
N ALA A 520 -12.53 0.82 -9.62
CA ALA A 520 -12.53 0.97 -11.06
C ALA A 520 -11.37 1.90 -11.47
N ARG A 521 -10.83 1.69 -12.67
CA ARG A 521 -9.81 2.59 -13.22
C ARG A 521 -10.49 3.86 -13.72
N TYR A 522 -9.90 5.01 -13.43
CA TYR A 522 -10.30 6.31 -13.99
C TYR A 522 -9.54 6.63 -15.28
N GLY A 523 -8.46 5.90 -15.54
CA GLY A 523 -7.60 6.05 -16.70
C GLY A 523 -6.17 6.32 -16.26
N ALA A 524 -5.22 5.82 -17.04
CA ALA A 524 -3.84 6.28 -16.96
C ALA A 524 -3.76 7.52 -17.87
N PRO A 525 -3.40 8.71 -17.37
CA PRO A 525 -3.16 9.88 -18.23
C PRO A 525 -2.01 9.62 -19.21
N TYR A 526 -1.19 8.59 -18.96
CA TYR A 526 -0.06 8.21 -19.80
C TYR A 526 -0.03 6.69 -20.08
N PRO A 527 -0.98 6.16 -20.88
CA PRO A 527 -1.03 4.73 -21.18
C PRO A 527 0.17 4.25 -22.00
N ASP A 528 0.80 5.16 -22.74
CA ASP A 528 2.01 4.92 -23.55
C ASP A 528 3.32 5.25 -22.80
N SER A 529 3.24 5.53 -21.49
CA SER A 529 4.43 5.73 -20.66
C SER A 529 5.14 4.42 -20.32
N VAL A 530 6.31 4.55 -19.69
CA VAL A 530 7.03 3.41 -19.12
C VAL A 530 6.13 2.71 -18.10
N ASP A 531 5.80 1.45 -18.37
CA ASP A 531 4.84 0.65 -17.61
C ASP A 531 3.40 1.23 -17.63
N GLY A 532 2.99 1.96 -18.68
CA GLY A 532 1.74 2.72 -18.73
C GLY A 532 0.44 1.94 -18.51
N LYS A 533 0.47 0.60 -18.60
CA LYS A 533 -0.66 -0.29 -18.26
C LYS A 533 -0.82 -0.56 -16.76
N SER A 534 0.21 -0.27 -15.97
CA SER A 534 0.23 -0.44 -14.52
C SER A 534 -0.81 0.45 -13.84
N ALA A 535 -1.41 -0.07 -12.76
CA ALA A 535 -2.29 0.72 -11.90
C ALA A 535 -1.57 1.94 -11.28
N PHE A 536 -0.25 1.93 -11.19
CA PHE A 536 0.56 3.05 -10.70
C PHE A 536 0.24 4.40 -11.40
N TRP A 537 -0.13 4.32 -12.68
CA TRP A 537 -0.46 5.49 -13.48
C TRP A 537 -1.91 5.95 -13.34
N ASP A 538 -2.79 5.15 -12.75
CA ASP A 538 -4.20 5.49 -12.58
C ASP A 538 -4.38 6.58 -11.50
N SER A 539 -5.20 7.60 -11.79
CA SER A 539 -5.41 8.73 -10.89
C SER A 539 -5.98 8.29 -9.53
N GLY A 540 -6.93 7.34 -9.53
CA GLY A 540 -7.52 6.81 -8.29
C GLY A 540 -6.52 5.98 -7.48
N TYR A 541 -5.59 5.28 -8.14
CA TYR A 541 -4.50 4.59 -7.45
C TYR A 541 -3.60 5.59 -6.74
N ARG A 542 -3.18 6.66 -7.44
CA ARG A 542 -2.26 7.68 -6.89
C ARG A 542 -2.89 8.45 -5.72
N TRP A 543 -4.19 8.69 -5.78
CA TRP A 543 -4.97 9.23 -4.67
C TRP A 543 -4.89 8.36 -3.43
N LEU A 544 -5.24 7.08 -3.57
CA LEU A 544 -5.21 6.12 -2.47
C LEU A 544 -3.78 5.94 -1.93
N ALA A 545 -2.81 5.82 -2.84
CA ALA A 545 -1.40 5.66 -2.48
C ALA A 545 -0.87 6.86 -1.71
N THR A 546 -1.25 8.09 -2.10
CA THR A 546 -0.86 9.31 -1.40
C THR A 546 -1.46 9.37 0.01
N LYS A 547 -2.76 9.05 0.16
CA LYS A 547 -3.42 8.98 1.47
C LYS A 547 -2.75 7.95 2.39
N LEU A 548 -2.41 6.79 1.86
CA LEU A 548 -1.74 5.73 2.61
C LEU A 548 -0.28 6.08 2.92
N PHE A 549 0.45 6.73 2.02
CA PHE A 549 1.81 7.21 2.31
C PHE A 549 1.76 8.19 3.48
N LEU A 550 0.87 9.18 3.43
CA LEU A 550 0.74 10.19 4.48
C LEU A 550 0.24 9.62 5.81
N SER A 551 -0.62 8.61 5.82
CA SER A 551 -1.08 8.04 7.09
C SER A 551 -0.17 6.94 7.64
N LYS A 552 0.46 6.11 6.80
CA LYS A 552 1.13 4.86 7.22
C LYS A 552 2.64 4.86 7.06
N VAL A 553 3.19 5.64 6.13
CA VAL A 553 4.65 5.75 5.94
C VAL A 553 5.15 6.94 6.77
N PHE A 554 5.06 6.78 8.09
CA PHE A 554 5.38 7.82 9.06
C PHE A 554 5.90 7.21 10.37
N LEU A 555 7.08 7.68 10.78
CA LEU A 555 7.66 7.38 12.09
C LEU A 555 8.18 8.70 12.67
N PRO A 556 7.58 9.24 13.75
CA PRO A 556 8.08 10.44 14.41
C PRO A 556 9.57 10.31 14.71
N LYS A 557 10.30 11.39 14.46
CA LYS A 557 11.74 11.47 14.65
C LYS A 557 12.03 12.16 15.97
N LEU A 558 12.37 11.39 16.99
CA LEU A 558 12.77 11.87 18.30
C LEU A 558 14.26 12.21 18.28
N PRO A 559 14.69 13.30 18.97
CA PRO A 559 16.11 13.48 19.25
C PRO A 559 16.61 12.23 19.98
N ALA A 560 17.84 11.80 19.67
CA ALA A 560 18.44 10.67 20.35
C ALA A 560 18.29 10.88 21.87
N PRO A 561 17.86 9.86 22.64
CA PRO A 561 17.79 9.99 24.08
C PRO A 561 19.17 10.43 24.57
N LEU A 562 19.19 11.42 25.48
CA LEU A 562 20.39 11.73 26.26
C LEU A 562 20.63 10.50 27.14
N ILE A 563 21.36 9.51 26.59
CA ILE A 563 21.77 8.29 27.31
C ILE A 563 22.77 8.68 28.38
#